data_AF-A0A5D0WKN8-F1
#
_entry.id   AF-A0A5D0WKN8-F1
#
_cell.length_a   1.000
_cell.length_b   1.000
_cell.length_c   1.000
_cell.angle_alpha   90.00
_cell.angle_beta   90.00
_cell.angle_gamma   90.00
#
_symmetry.space_group_name_H-M   'P 1'
#
loop_
_entity.id
_entity.type
_entity.pdbx_description
1 polymer ?
#
loop_
_entity_poly.entity_id
_entity_poly.type
_entity_poly.pdbx_seq_one_letter_code
_entity_poly.pdbx_strand_id
1 'polypeptide(L)'
;MLILTVNRYNKITIWQATCFCENASHLVLQIKEASPSVVSRYNPIVGSPLGKLNPEQNNGLRVTTCQQILQAYSDPFLGHFQANGRDFYVRQFRDMKGSFEMNELTSQGFLDYVEGCGLLLARAHAQSPNVSYVAGYMGKSDRFEKAIVKWCYGYSRQVYQDYDNFVR
;
A
#
# COMPACT_ATOMS: atom_id res chain seq x y z
N MET A 1 15.70 6.46 -26.46
CA MET A 1 14.98 7.74 -26.27
C MET A 1 14.16 7.64 -24.99
N LEU A 2 14.33 8.52 -24.00
CA LEU A 2 13.50 8.52 -22.79
C LEU A 2 12.29 9.44 -23.04
N ILE A 3 11.07 8.89 -23.03
CA ILE A 3 9.85 9.69 -23.05
C ILE A 3 9.33 9.77 -21.62
N LEU A 4 9.22 11.00 -21.09
CA LEU A 4 8.61 11.30 -19.80
C LEU A 4 7.18 11.79 -20.02
N THR A 5 6.20 10.99 -19.63
CA THR A 5 4.79 11.39 -19.68
C THR A 5 4.28 11.64 -18.26
N VAL A 6 3.67 12.80 -18.05
CA VAL A 6 3.08 13.19 -16.76
C VAL A 6 1.60 12.84 -16.80
N ASN A 7 1.14 12.02 -15.85
CA ASN A 7 -0.29 11.75 -15.70
C ASN A 7 -0.70 12.15 -14.28
N ARG A 8 -1.46 13.25 -14.16
CA ARG A 8 -2.01 13.69 -12.87
C ARG A 8 -3.36 13.01 -12.64
N TYR A 9 -3.39 12.06 -11.71
CA TYR A 9 -4.64 11.49 -11.19
C TYR A 9 -4.76 11.82 -9.70
N ASN A 10 -5.83 12.52 -9.30
CA ASN A 10 -6.24 12.75 -7.90
C ASN A 10 -5.12 13.09 -6.90
N LYS A 11 -4.51 14.29 -7.02
CA LYS A 11 -3.46 14.84 -6.12
C LYS A 11 -2.15 14.04 -6.01
N ILE A 12 -2.03 12.88 -6.66
CA ILE A 12 -0.79 12.11 -6.73
C ILE A 12 -0.16 12.35 -8.10
N THR A 13 1.03 12.96 -8.10
CA THR A 13 1.78 13.13 -9.36
C THR A 13 2.44 11.81 -9.71
N ILE A 14 2.00 11.20 -10.81
CA ILE A 14 2.59 9.98 -11.36
C ILE A 14 3.36 10.37 -12.62
N TRP A 15 4.65 10.03 -12.64
CA TRP A 15 5.48 10.16 -13.82
C TRP A 15 5.72 8.78 -14.42
N GLN A 16 5.61 8.67 -15.74
CA GLN A 16 5.94 7.46 -16.46
C GLN A 16 7.17 7.72 -17.33
N ALA A 17 8.15 6.83 -17.21
CA ALA A 17 9.37 6.83 -17.99
C ALA A 17 9.38 5.56 -18.86
N THR A 18 9.38 5.73 -20.17
CA THR A 18 9.48 4.61 -21.12
C THR A 18 10.93 4.46 -21.59
N CYS A 19 11.52 3.32 -21.30
CA CYS A 19 12.84 2.91 -21.77
C CYS A 19 12.68 1.98 -22.97
N PHE A 20 13.33 2.30 -24.08
CA PHE A 20 13.34 1.47 -25.29
C PHE A 20 14.66 0.71 -25.37
N CYS A 21 14.59 -0.60 -25.57
CA CYS A 21 15.75 -1.43 -25.88
C CYS A 21 15.98 -1.51 -27.40
N GLU A 22 17.20 -1.87 -27.82
CA GLU A 22 17.58 -2.02 -29.23
C GLU A 22 16.73 -3.05 -29.98
N ASN A 23 16.17 -4.03 -29.27
CA ASN A 23 15.30 -5.08 -29.81
C ASN A 23 13.81 -4.68 -29.91
N ALA A 24 13.50 -3.38 -29.89
CA ALA A 24 12.13 -2.82 -29.89
C ALA A 24 11.23 -3.23 -28.71
N SER A 25 11.77 -3.88 -27.66
CA SER A 25 11.06 -4.05 -26.40
C SER A 25 11.03 -2.74 -25.59
N HIS A 26 9.97 -2.55 -24.81
CA HIS A 26 9.77 -1.36 -24.00
C HIS A 26 9.58 -1.74 -22.53
N LEU A 27 10.26 -1.01 -21.66
CA LEU A 27 10.09 -1.07 -20.21
C LEU A 27 9.47 0.25 -19.76
N VAL A 28 8.33 0.17 -19.06
CA VAL A 28 7.70 1.35 -18.48
C VAL A 28 7.99 1.37 -16.99
N LEU A 29 8.67 2.41 -16.53
CA LEU A 29 8.88 2.70 -15.12
C LEU A 29 7.88 3.76 -14.65
N GLN A 30 7.35 3.55 -13.45
CA GLN A 30 6.45 4.47 -12.77
C GLN A 30 7.17 5.10 -11.59
N ILE A 31 7.24 6.42 -11.60
CA ILE A 31 7.77 7.22 -10.50
C ILE A 31 6.60 7.88 -9.78
N LYS A 32 6.55 7.73 -8.46
CA LYS A 32 5.51 8.28 -7.61
C LYS A 32 6.11 9.06 -6.45
N GLU A 33 5.47 10.17 -6.12
CA GLU A 33 5.79 10.93 -4.91
C GLU A 33 5.39 10.11 -3.66
N ALA A 34 6.31 9.98 -2.71
CA ALA A 34 6.08 9.35 -1.43
C ALA A 34 5.74 10.44 -0.39
N SER A 35 4.45 10.69 -0.16
CA SER A 35 4.04 11.63 0.87
C SER A 35 4.25 11.05 2.29
N PRO A 36 4.32 11.93 3.31
CA PRO A 36 4.27 11.51 4.71
C PRO A 36 3.07 10.60 5.00
N SER A 37 3.28 9.63 5.89
CA SER A 37 2.21 8.70 6.26
C SER A 37 1.06 9.45 6.95
N VAL A 38 -0.18 9.09 6.61
CA VAL A 38 -1.36 9.60 7.34
C VAL A 38 -1.34 9.10 8.78
N VAL A 39 -0.82 7.89 9.02
CA VAL A 39 -0.71 7.32 10.36
C VAL A 39 0.24 8.14 11.23
N SER A 40 1.37 8.62 10.70
CA SER A 40 2.28 9.45 11.48
C SER A 40 1.69 10.80 11.85
N ARG A 41 0.70 11.31 11.10
CA ARG A 41 -0.02 12.55 11.43
C ARG A 41 -0.97 12.37 12.61
N TYR A 42 -1.72 11.27 12.64
CA TYR A 42 -2.79 11.08 13.64
C TYR A 42 -2.39 10.17 14.80
N ASN A 43 -1.26 9.47 14.68
CA ASN A 43 -0.72 8.62 15.73
C ASN A 43 0.79 8.83 15.86
N PRO A 44 1.22 9.98 16.43
CA PRO A 44 2.63 10.32 16.59
C PRO A 44 3.37 9.42 17.58
N ILE A 45 2.64 8.64 18.39
CA ILE A 45 3.19 7.72 19.41
C ILE A 45 3.73 6.44 18.76
N VAL A 46 3.21 6.06 17.59
CA VAL A 46 3.76 4.94 16.81
C VAL A 46 4.92 5.47 15.98
N GLY A 47 6.05 5.70 16.65
CA GLY A 47 7.34 5.69 15.98
C GLY A 47 7.42 4.39 15.18
N SER A 48 7.82 4.49 13.91
CA SER A 48 8.15 3.29 13.14
C SER A 48 9.12 2.46 13.99
N PRO A 49 8.91 1.15 14.18
CA PRO A 49 9.90 0.29 14.85
C PRO A 49 11.23 0.25 14.13
N LEU A 50 11.29 0.76 12.91
CA LEU A 50 12.50 1.27 12.32
C LEU A 50 12.91 2.56 13.05
N GLY A 51 13.19 2.50 14.35
CA GLY A 51 13.77 3.60 15.14
C GLY A 51 15.18 4.01 14.67
N LYS A 52 15.66 3.41 13.58
CA LYS A 52 16.90 3.74 12.86
C LYS A 52 16.68 4.26 11.44
N LEU A 53 15.49 4.10 10.86
CA LEU A 53 15.14 4.80 9.62
C LEU A 53 14.37 6.02 10.06
N ASN A 54 14.99 7.19 10.11
CA ASN A 54 14.26 8.44 10.34
C ASN A 54 13.13 8.52 9.29
N PRO A 55 11.85 8.26 9.65
CA PRO A 55 10.75 8.31 8.70
C PRO A 55 10.53 9.75 8.21
N GLU A 56 11.04 10.72 8.99
CA GLU A 56 11.11 12.13 8.65
C GLU A 56 12.16 12.46 7.59
N GLN A 57 13.10 11.56 7.29
CA GLN A 57 14.21 11.86 6.37
C GLN A 57 14.05 11.26 4.97
N ASN A 58 13.26 10.20 4.77
CA ASN A 58 12.99 9.65 3.43
C ASN A 58 11.74 8.76 3.35
N ASN A 59 10.61 9.31 2.92
CA ASN A 59 9.37 8.54 2.72
C ASN A 59 9.47 7.53 1.58
N GLY A 60 10.34 7.76 0.59
CA GLY A 60 10.59 6.84 -0.51
C GLY A 60 11.19 5.53 0.00
N LEU A 61 12.23 5.61 0.85
CA LEU A 61 12.84 4.47 1.50
C LEU A 61 11.82 3.65 2.29
N ARG A 62 10.99 4.32 3.11
CA ARG A 62 9.91 3.69 3.87
C ARG A 62 9.00 2.85 2.97
N VAL A 63 8.52 3.44 1.87
CA VAL A 63 7.63 2.73 0.94
C VAL A 63 8.34 1.54 0.29
N THR A 64 9.57 1.70 -0.18
CA THR A 64 10.31 0.62 -0.86
C THR A 64 10.65 -0.53 0.09
N THR A 65 11.09 -0.24 1.32
CA THR A 65 11.42 -1.27 2.31
C THR A 65 10.17 -2.03 2.74
N CYS A 66 9.05 -1.36 2.97
CA CYS A 66 7.78 -2.04 3.26
C CYS A 66 7.33 -2.93 2.11
N GLN A 67 7.48 -2.48 0.86
CA GLN A 67 7.15 -3.32 -0.30
C GLN A 67 8.05 -4.56 -0.38
N GLN A 68 9.35 -4.43 -0.16
CA GLN A 68 10.29 -5.56 -0.14
C GLN A 68 9.98 -6.58 0.97
N ILE A 69 9.59 -6.10 2.15
CA ILE A 69 9.23 -6.98 3.29
C ILE A 69 7.95 -7.77 2.97
N LEU A 70 6.94 -7.12 2.40
CA LEU A 70 5.61 -7.70 2.19
C LEU A 70 5.52 -8.55 0.91
N GLN A 71 6.30 -8.22 -0.12
CA GLN A 71 6.22 -8.89 -1.41
C GLN A 71 7.18 -10.07 -1.48
N ALA A 72 6.63 -11.27 -1.71
CA ALA A 72 7.45 -12.47 -1.93
C ALA A 72 8.38 -12.37 -3.15
N TYR A 73 7.97 -11.59 -4.16
CA TYR A 73 8.79 -11.26 -5.33
C TYR A 73 8.92 -9.75 -5.42
N SER A 74 10.14 -9.26 -5.19
CA SER A 74 10.46 -7.84 -5.33
C SER A 74 10.78 -7.50 -6.78
N ASP A 75 10.28 -6.36 -7.23
CA ASP A 75 10.60 -5.80 -8.54
C ASP A 75 12.09 -5.37 -8.60
N PRO A 76 12.88 -5.85 -9.59
CA PRO A 76 14.28 -5.44 -9.75
C PRO A 76 14.48 -3.92 -9.92
N PHE A 77 13.46 -3.21 -10.41
CA PHE A 77 13.48 -1.76 -10.61
C PHE A 77 12.92 -0.98 -9.42
N LEU A 78 12.64 -1.65 -8.30
CA LEU A 78 12.16 -0.99 -7.10
C LEU A 78 13.27 -0.17 -6.44
N GLY A 79 13.10 1.15 -6.41
CA GLY A 79 14.07 2.08 -5.84
C GLY A 79 13.41 3.36 -5.30
N HIS A 80 14.19 4.17 -4.60
CA HIS A 80 13.75 5.47 -4.08
C HIS A 80 14.82 6.52 -4.28
N PHE A 81 14.41 7.78 -4.36
CA PHE A 81 15.31 8.92 -4.48
C PHE A 81 14.63 10.20 -3.98
N GLN A 82 15.42 11.24 -3.78
CA GLN A 82 14.93 12.57 -3.41
C GLN A 82 15.20 13.55 -4.55
N ALA A 83 14.25 14.43 -4.81
CA ALA A 83 14.40 15.52 -5.77
C ALA A 83 13.60 16.75 -5.31
N ASN A 84 14.21 17.93 -5.37
CA ASN A 84 13.55 19.20 -5.02
C ASN A 84 12.86 19.20 -3.63
N GLY A 85 13.50 18.59 -2.63
CA GLY A 85 12.94 18.48 -1.27
C GLY A 85 11.75 17.53 -1.12
N ARG A 86 11.48 16.68 -2.12
CA ARG A 86 10.42 15.67 -2.11
C ARG A 86 11.00 14.27 -2.24
N ASP A 87 10.30 13.32 -1.64
CA ASP A 87 10.62 11.90 -1.72
C ASP A 87 9.89 11.22 -2.87
N PHE A 88 10.58 10.36 -3.60
CA PHE A 88 10.02 9.57 -4.70
C PHE A 88 10.39 8.10 -4.57
N TYR A 89 9.55 7.24 -5.13
CA TYR A 89 9.85 5.84 -5.36
C TYR A 89 9.55 5.47 -6.81
N VAL A 90 10.34 4.55 -7.35
CA VAL A 90 10.24 4.03 -8.70
C VAL A 90 9.95 2.53 -8.67
N ARG A 91 9.16 2.07 -9.63
CA ARG A 91 8.85 0.65 -9.87
C ARG A 91 8.53 0.42 -11.34
N GLN A 92 8.72 -0.79 -11.82
CA GLN A 92 8.16 -1.27 -13.08
C GLN A 92 6.63 -1.17 -13.05
N PHE A 93 6.06 -0.59 -14.08
CA PHE A 93 4.62 -0.62 -14.30
C PHE A 93 4.22 -2.01 -14.77
N ARG A 94 3.46 -2.72 -13.93
CA ARG A 94 2.80 -3.97 -14.30
C ARG A 94 1.31 -3.70 -14.43
N ASP A 95 0.79 -3.81 -15.65
CA ASP A 95 -0.65 -3.69 -15.91
C ASP A 95 -1.35 -5.03 -15.65
N MET A 96 -1.21 -5.54 -14.43
CA MET A 96 -2.05 -6.65 -13.95
C MET A 96 -3.09 -6.08 -13.02
N LYS A 97 -4.17 -5.56 -13.58
CA LYS A 97 -5.42 -5.37 -12.84
C LYS A 97 -6.30 -6.59 -13.06
N GLY A 98 -6.04 -7.65 -12.30
CA GLY A 98 -7.09 -8.64 -12.04
C GLY A 98 -8.06 -8.02 -11.03
N SER A 99 -9.17 -7.46 -11.50
CA SER A 99 -10.28 -7.09 -10.62
C SER A 99 -11.28 -8.25 -10.58
N PHE A 100 -11.89 -8.46 -9.42
CA PHE A 100 -13.04 -9.35 -9.30
C PHE A 100 -14.31 -8.52 -9.43
N GLU A 101 -15.20 -8.93 -10.33
CA GLU A 101 -16.55 -8.37 -10.40
C GLU A 101 -17.36 -8.93 -9.22
N MET A 102 -17.44 -8.13 -8.15
CA MET A 102 -18.10 -8.54 -6.91
C MET A 102 -19.57 -8.94 -7.11
N ASN A 103 -20.23 -8.37 -8.12
CA ASN A 103 -21.61 -8.67 -8.47
C ASN A 103 -21.80 -10.04 -9.14
N GLU A 104 -20.72 -10.66 -9.62
CA GLU A 104 -20.73 -11.95 -10.32
C GLU A 104 -20.35 -13.13 -9.40
N LEU A 105 -19.92 -12.86 -8.17
CA LEU A 105 -19.55 -13.89 -7.21
C LEU A 105 -20.80 -14.56 -6.62
N THR A 106 -20.79 -15.90 -6.59
CA THR A 106 -21.73 -16.66 -5.77
C THR A 106 -21.46 -16.42 -4.29
N SER A 107 -22.43 -16.72 -3.42
CA SER A 107 -22.23 -16.58 -1.96
C SER A 107 -21.01 -17.36 -1.46
N GLN A 108 -20.77 -18.57 -1.99
CA GLN A 108 -19.59 -19.35 -1.63
C GLN A 108 -18.30 -18.72 -2.19
N GLY A 109 -18.31 -18.28 -3.46
CA GLY A 109 -17.16 -17.62 -4.05
C GLY A 109 -16.77 -16.32 -3.33
N PHE A 110 -17.76 -15.60 -2.80
CA PHE A 110 -17.51 -14.44 -1.94
C PHE A 110 -16.84 -14.82 -0.61
N LEU A 111 -17.28 -15.89 0.04
CA LEU A 111 -16.64 -16.38 1.28
C LEU A 111 -15.19 -16.80 1.02
N ASP A 112 -14.95 -17.57 -0.04
CA ASP A 112 -13.60 -18.00 -0.43
C ASP A 112 -12.69 -16.79 -0.72
N TYR A 113 -13.24 -15.76 -1.39
CA TYR A 113 -12.53 -14.52 -1.67
C TYR A 113 -12.16 -13.76 -0.38
N VAL A 114 -13.09 -13.62 0.55
CA VAL A 114 -12.86 -12.95 1.85
C VAL A 114 -11.84 -13.72 2.68
N GLU A 115 -11.92 -15.05 2.72
CA GLU A 115 -10.94 -15.90 3.39
C GLU A 115 -9.54 -15.74 2.79
N GLY A 116 -9.42 -15.75 1.46
CA GLY A 116 -8.17 -15.50 0.75
C GLY A 116 -7.56 -14.13 1.09
N CYS A 117 -8.39 -13.09 1.12
CA CYS A 117 -7.98 -11.75 1.51
C CYS A 117 -7.51 -11.69 2.97
N GLY A 118 -8.24 -12.34 3.88
CA GLY A 118 -7.87 -12.46 5.29
C GLY A 118 -6.53 -13.16 5.48
N LEU A 119 -6.30 -14.27 4.78
CA LEU A 119 -5.05 -15.02 4.83
C LEU A 119 -3.86 -14.21 4.29
N LEU A 120 -4.04 -13.53 3.16
CA LEU A 120 -2.99 -12.68 2.57
C LEU A 120 -2.64 -11.50 3.50
N LEU A 121 -3.65 -10.88 4.10
CA LEU A 121 -3.45 -9.80 5.07
C LEU A 121 -2.73 -10.30 6.33
N ALA A 122 -3.14 -11.45 6.88
CA ALA A 122 -2.48 -12.08 8.02
C ALA A 122 -1.01 -12.39 7.73
N ARG A 123 -0.71 -12.94 6.55
CA ARG A 123 0.66 -13.19 6.10
C ARG A 123 1.48 -11.91 6.01
N ALA A 124 0.93 -10.86 5.40
CA ALA A 124 1.58 -9.56 5.32
C ALA A 124 1.91 -8.99 6.71
N HIS A 125 0.97 -9.06 7.65
CA HIS A 125 1.21 -8.63 9.04
C HIS A 125 2.24 -9.49 9.77
N ALA A 126 2.27 -10.81 9.51
CA ALA A 126 3.24 -11.72 10.10
C ALA A 126 4.68 -11.43 9.66
N GLN A 127 4.88 -10.84 8.48
CA GLN A 127 6.19 -10.40 7.98
C GLN A 127 6.62 -9.04 8.56
N SER A 128 5.75 -8.35 9.30
CA SER A 128 6.11 -7.06 9.88
C SER A 128 7.18 -7.21 10.99
N PRO A 129 8.17 -6.29 11.09
CA PRO A 129 9.21 -6.36 12.12
C PRO A 129 8.67 -6.39 13.56
N ASN A 130 7.45 -5.91 13.77
CA ASN A 130 6.80 -5.82 15.08
C ASN A 130 5.81 -6.94 15.39
N VAL A 131 5.79 -8.00 14.58
CA VAL A 131 4.82 -9.09 14.73
C VAL A 131 4.77 -9.65 16.16
N SER A 132 5.92 -9.80 16.83
CA SER A 132 6.01 -10.31 18.19
C SER A 132 5.36 -9.38 19.22
N TYR A 133 5.58 -8.07 19.11
CA TYR A 133 4.96 -7.06 19.97
C TYR A 133 3.43 -7.03 19.77
N VAL A 134 2.98 -7.04 18.52
CA VAL A 134 1.55 -7.03 18.18
C VAL A 134 0.87 -8.30 18.66
N ALA A 135 1.49 -9.48 18.45
CA ALA A 135 0.98 -10.75 18.93
C ALA A 135 0.87 -10.79 20.46
N GLY A 136 1.88 -10.25 21.18
CA GLY A 136 1.85 -10.12 22.63
C GLY A 136 0.72 -9.21 23.12
N TYR A 137 0.51 -8.07 22.45
CA TYR A 137 -0.57 -7.13 22.77
C TYR A 137 -1.97 -7.73 22.53
N MET A 138 -2.15 -8.48 21.45
CA MET A 138 -3.42 -9.17 21.15
C MET A 138 -3.76 -10.23 22.20
N GLY A 139 -2.75 -10.91 22.74
CA GLY A 139 -2.92 -11.97 23.72
C GLY A 139 -3.67 -13.18 23.15
N LYS A 140 -4.42 -13.89 24.01
CA LYS A 140 -5.16 -15.12 23.65
C LYS A 140 -6.69 -14.97 23.73
N SER A 141 -7.18 -13.77 24.01
CA SER A 141 -8.61 -13.50 24.16
C SER A 141 -9.24 -13.05 22.85
N ASP A 142 -10.54 -13.24 22.70
CA ASP A 142 -11.33 -12.81 21.53
C ASP A 142 -11.61 -11.28 21.44
N ARG A 143 -10.92 -10.48 22.27
CA ARG A 143 -11.14 -9.03 22.37
C ARG A 143 -10.73 -8.29 21.10
N PHE A 144 -9.67 -8.75 20.44
CA PHE A 144 -9.17 -8.11 19.23
C PHE A 144 -10.13 -8.30 18.06
N GLU A 145 -10.61 -9.52 17.87
CA GLU A 145 -11.58 -9.92 16.85
C GLU A 145 -12.87 -9.10 17.03
N LYS A 146 -13.39 -9.02 18.25
CA LYS A 146 -14.56 -8.19 18.58
C LYS A 146 -14.32 -6.71 18.28
N ALA A 147 -13.13 -6.19 18.61
CA ALA A 147 -12.78 -4.79 18.35
C ALA A 147 -12.68 -4.50 16.84
N ILE A 148 -12.06 -5.39 16.06
CA ILE A 148 -11.98 -5.28 14.60
C ILE A 148 -13.38 -5.30 13.98
N VAL A 149 -14.23 -6.27 14.36
CA VAL A 149 -15.59 -6.35 13.82
C VAL A 149 -16.37 -5.06 14.11
N LYS A 150 -16.29 -4.55 15.35
CA LYS A 150 -16.90 -3.28 15.74
C LYS A 150 -16.36 -2.11 14.89
N TRP A 151 -15.05 -2.07 14.66
CA TRP A 151 -14.41 -1.05 13.83
C TRP A 151 -14.87 -1.15 12.37
N CYS A 152 -14.93 -2.34 11.78
CA CYS A 152 -15.39 -2.55 10.40
C CYS A 152 -16.82 -2.03 10.18
N TYR A 153 -17.75 -2.32 11.10
CA TYR A 153 -19.11 -1.76 11.02
C TYR A 153 -19.11 -0.24 11.18
N GLY A 154 -18.25 0.33 12.02
CA GLY A 154 -18.08 1.77 12.16
C GLY A 154 -17.56 2.42 10.88
N TYR A 155 -16.52 1.82 10.28
CA TYR A 155 -15.92 2.28 9.04
C TYR A 155 -16.90 2.20 7.86
N SER A 156 -17.67 1.12 7.76
CA SER A 156 -18.72 1.01 6.74
C SER A 156 -19.74 2.15 6.82
N ARG A 157 -20.18 2.52 8.03
CA ARG A 157 -21.07 3.69 8.22
C ARG A 157 -20.41 5.00 7.78
N GLN A 158 -19.13 5.19 8.12
CA GLN A 158 -18.38 6.38 7.69
C GLN A 158 -18.31 6.46 6.16
N VAL A 159 -18.04 5.34 5.47
CA VAL A 159 -17.97 5.30 4.00
C VAL A 159 -19.29 5.73 3.37
N TYR A 160 -20.44 5.29 3.89
CA TYR A 160 -21.75 5.74 3.39
C TYR A 160 -21.96 7.23 3.62
N GLN A 161 -21.61 7.76 4.80
CA GLN A 161 -21.72 9.19 5.09
C GLN A 161 -20.82 10.04 4.18
N ASP A 162 -19.60 9.57 3.91
CA ASP A 162 -18.66 10.24 3.03
C ASP A 162 -19.18 10.25 1.58
N TYR A 163 -19.81 9.15 1.14
CA TYR A 163 -20.46 9.08 -0.16
C TYR A 163 -21.64 10.06 -0.27
N ASP A 164 -22.51 10.09 0.74
CA ASP A 164 -23.65 11.02 0.78
C ASP A 164 -23.19 12.48 0.74
N ASN A 165 -22.09 12.81 1.43
CA ASN A 165 -21.50 14.14 1.38
C ASN A 165 -20.82 14.46 0.05
N PHE A 166 -20.29 13.46 -0.65
CA PHE A 166 -19.64 13.63 -1.95
C PHE A 166 -20.65 13.86 -3.09
N VAL A 167 -21.82 13.23 -3.02
CA VAL A 167 -22.87 13.34 -4.06
C VAL A 167 -23.71 14.63 -3.90
N ARG A 168 -23.67 15.26 -2.73
CA ARG A 168 -24.27 16.59 -2.49
C ARG A 168 -23.47 17.71 -3.16
#